data_AF-A0A523Y311-F1
#
_entry.id   AF-A0A523Y311-F1
#
_cell.length_a   1.000
_cell.length_b   1.000
_cell.length_c   1.000
_cell.angle_alpha   90.00
_cell.angle_beta   90.00
_cell.angle_gamma   90.00
#
_symmetry.space_group_name_H-M   'P 1'
#
loop_
_entity.id
_entity.type
_entity.pdbx_description
1 polymer ?
#
loop_
_entity_poly.entity_id
_entity_poly.type
_entity_poly.pdbx_seq_one_letter_code
_entity_poly.pdbx_strand_id
1 'polypeptide(L)'
;MSSNILLYPILLPLIAGAVCFLLSKKWMKEILSLVAMLATFILAIFIFRSEELIFTQAWLPVLGGINFSLRSYHFSSFILIFLALFGVLISLYSVKFMRGKERLKEYYAYLLWTIAASCGAILASNLIVFLLFWGALGLLLYALLSLGSYRVATKGLFIIGASDFALILGVLFLYHLSGTLEIKEIGALPLNSALSILAFILLAIGALAKAGAMPFHTWIP
;
A
#
# COMPACT_ATOMS: atom_id res chain seq x y z
N MET A 1 -16.16 -17.80 -4.69
CA MET A 1 -15.46 -17.40 -3.45
C MET A 1 -16.15 -16.17 -2.89
N SER A 2 -16.25 -16.01 -1.56
CA SER A 2 -16.81 -14.79 -0.97
C SER A 2 -15.86 -13.61 -1.17
N SER A 3 -16.37 -12.44 -1.57
CA SER A 3 -15.56 -11.23 -1.77
C SER A 3 -14.77 -10.78 -0.55
N ASN A 4 -15.18 -11.21 0.66
CA ASN A 4 -14.46 -10.96 1.92
C ASN A 4 -13.01 -11.47 1.91
N ILE A 5 -12.66 -12.41 1.02
CA ILE A 5 -11.29 -12.91 0.87
C ILE A 5 -10.28 -11.79 0.56
N LEU A 6 -10.73 -10.70 -0.07
CA LEU A 6 -9.90 -9.53 -0.39
C LEU A 6 -9.41 -8.78 0.86
N LEU A 7 -10.05 -8.97 2.01
CA LEU A 7 -9.63 -8.35 3.26
C LEU A 7 -8.44 -9.09 3.90
N TYR A 8 -8.31 -10.40 3.68
CA TYR A 8 -7.30 -11.21 4.38
C TYR A 8 -5.85 -10.86 4.03
N PRO A 9 -5.48 -10.56 2.77
CA PRO A 9 -4.13 -10.07 2.43
C PRO A 9 -3.73 -8.77 3.13
N ILE A 10 -4.72 -7.99 3.62
CA ILE A 10 -4.51 -6.76 4.36
C ILE A 10 -4.44 -7.08 5.86
N LEU A 11 -5.46 -7.79 6.38
CA LEU A 11 -5.62 -8.03 7.82
C LEU A 11 -4.56 -8.97 8.40
N LEU A 12 -4.15 -10.01 7.67
CA LEU A 12 -3.16 -10.98 8.16
C LEU A 12 -1.82 -10.31 8.50
N PRO A 13 -1.14 -9.60 7.57
CA PRO A 13 0.10 -8.90 7.90
C PRO A 13 -0.14 -7.75 8.88
N LEU A 14 -1.29 -7.08 8.86
CA LEU A 14 -1.62 -6.03 9.84
C LEU A 14 -1.63 -6.56 11.28
N ILE A 15 -2.38 -7.64 11.52
CA ILE A 15 -2.51 -8.29 12.83
C ILE A 15 -1.17 -8.92 13.22
N ALA A 16 -0.50 -9.63 12.31
CA ALA A 16 0.81 -10.22 12.58
C ALA A 16 1.84 -9.15 12.97
N GLY A 17 1.83 -7.97 12.33
CA GLY A 17 2.68 -6.84 12.71
C GLY A 17 2.40 -6.33 14.12
N ALA A 18 1.12 -6.20 14.50
CA ALA A 18 0.72 -5.79 15.85
C ALA A 18 1.15 -6.82 16.91
N VAL A 19 0.97 -8.12 16.64
CA VAL A 19 1.42 -9.19 17.52
C VAL A 19 2.94 -9.20 17.62
N CYS A 20 3.67 -9.06 16.51
CA CYS A 20 5.13 -8.93 16.50
C CYS A 20 5.63 -7.78 17.40
N PHE A 21 4.90 -6.67 17.46
CA PHE A 21 5.24 -5.54 18.31
C PHE A 21 5.13 -5.86 19.81
N LEU A 22 4.13 -6.67 20.19
CA LEU A 22 3.88 -7.09 21.58
C LEU A 22 4.78 -8.24 22.04
N LEU A 23 5.26 -9.06 21.12
CA LEU A 23 6.12 -10.20 21.45
C LEU A 23 7.49 -9.76 21.96
N SER A 24 7.98 -10.42 23.01
CA SER A 24 9.33 -10.17 23.53
C SER A 24 10.39 -10.98 22.77
N LYS A 25 10.11 -12.26 22.49
CA LYS A 25 11.09 -13.22 21.95
C LYS A 25 11.34 -13.02 20.46
N LYS A 26 12.62 -12.98 20.07
CA LYS A 26 13.06 -12.78 18.69
C LYS A 26 12.53 -13.85 17.72
N TRP A 27 12.79 -15.12 18.01
CA TRP A 27 12.43 -16.23 17.12
C TRP A 27 10.93 -16.31 16.82
N MET A 28 10.07 -15.91 17.77
CA MET A 28 8.62 -15.87 17.57
C MET A 28 8.22 -14.84 16.52
N LYS A 29 8.90 -13.68 16.48
CA LYS A 29 8.63 -12.63 15.47
C LYS A 29 9.01 -13.09 14.07
N GLU A 30 10.14 -13.78 13.96
CA GLU A 30 10.67 -14.31 12.70
C GLU A 30 9.75 -15.38 12.12
N ILE A 31 9.33 -16.34 12.95
CA ILE A 31 8.38 -17.38 12.54
C ILE A 31 7.04 -16.75 12.19
N LEU A 32 6.52 -15.83 13.02
CA LEU A 32 5.25 -15.18 12.78
C LEU A 32 5.26 -14.37 11.48
N SER A 33 6.32 -13.60 11.20
CA SER A 33 6.43 -12.86 9.94
C SER A 33 6.48 -13.80 8.74
N LEU A 34 7.25 -14.89 8.82
CA LEU A 34 7.33 -15.87 7.74
C LEU A 34 6.00 -16.57 7.48
N VAL A 35 5.33 -17.03 8.54
CA VAL A 35 4.02 -17.69 8.44
C VAL A 35 2.97 -16.71 7.89
N ALA A 36 2.93 -15.47 8.37
CA ALA A 36 1.99 -14.46 7.87
C ALA A 36 2.23 -14.15 6.39
N MET A 37 3.49 -14.04 5.96
CA MET A 37 3.84 -13.79 4.56
C MET A 37 3.54 -14.99 3.66
N LEU A 38 3.82 -16.21 4.11
CA LEU A 38 3.47 -17.43 3.37
C LEU A 38 1.94 -17.57 3.22
N ALA A 39 1.19 -17.32 4.29
CA ALA A 39 -0.27 -17.32 4.25
C ALA A 39 -0.80 -16.26 3.27
N THR A 40 -0.23 -15.05 3.29
CA THR A 40 -0.59 -13.97 2.37
C THR A 40 -0.26 -14.34 0.91
N PHE A 41 0.88 -15.00 0.67
CA PHE A 41 1.28 -15.47 -0.66
C PHE A 41 0.34 -16.55 -1.19
N ILE A 42 -0.02 -17.54 -0.35
CA ILE A 42 -0.99 -18.57 -0.71
C ILE A 42 -2.35 -17.94 -1.04
N LEU A 43 -2.81 -16.96 -0.24
CA LEU A 43 -4.05 -16.22 -0.53
C LEU A 43 -3.97 -15.43 -1.84
N ALA A 44 -2.83 -14.80 -2.14
CA ALA A 44 -2.63 -14.08 -3.40
C ALA A 44 -2.76 -15.03 -4.61
N ILE A 45 -2.24 -16.26 -4.51
CA ILE A 45 -2.41 -17.29 -5.55
C ILE A 45 -3.88 -17.67 -5.70
N PHE A 46 -4.60 -17.87 -4.60
CA PHE A 46 -6.03 -18.18 -4.65
C PHE A 46 -6.85 -17.05 -5.30
N ILE A 47 -6.56 -15.80 -4.94
CA ILE A 47 -7.21 -14.61 -5.52
C ILE A 47 -6.89 -14.46 -7.00
N PHE A 48 -5.66 -14.76 -7.43
CA PHE A 48 -5.30 -14.71 -8.85
C PHE A 48 -5.99 -15.79 -9.70
N ARG A 49 -6.30 -16.95 -9.09
CA ARG A 49 -7.01 -18.05 -9.77
C ARG A 49 -8.52 -17.83 -9.80
N SER A 50 -9.06 -16.95 -8.96
CA SER A 50 -10.48 -16.61 -9.02
C SER A 50 -10.77 -15.64 -10.15
N GLU A 51 -12.02 -15.61 -10.58
CA GLU A 51 -12.55 -14.54 -11.43
C GLU A 51 -12.50 -13.19 -10.69
N GLU A 52 -12.94 -12.13 -11.37
CA GLU A 52 -12.99 -10.80 -10.79
C GLU A 52 -13.79 -10.79 -9.48
N LEU A 53 -13.15 -10.32 -8.40
CA LEU A 53 -13.76 -10.18 -7.08
C LEU A 53 -13.96 -8.71 -6.75
N ILE A 54 -15.14 -8.37 -6.21
CA ILE A 54 -15.47 -7.02 -5.77
C ILE A 54 -16.03 -7.09 -4.36
N PHE A 55 -15.41 -6.38 -3.44
CA PHE A 55 -15.89 -6.16 -2.07
C PHE A 55 -16.22 -4.68 -1.91
N THR A 56 -17.46 -4.37 -1.51
CA THR A 56 -17.89 -2.99 -1.31
C THR A 56 -18.68 -2.92 -0.02
N GLN A 57 -18.27 -2.01 0.88
CA GLN A 57 -18.96 -1.72 2.12
C GLN A 57 -19.16 -0.20 2.24
N ALA A 58 -20.37 0.24 2.58
CA ALA A 58 -20.62 1.66 2.87
C ALA A 58 -19.76 2.09 4.07
N TRP A 59 -18.98 3.17 3.91
CA TRP A 59 -18.02 3.58 4.94
C TRP A 59 -18.26 5.00 5.46
N LEU A 60 -18.32 6.00 4.57
CA LEU A 60 -18.56 7.40 4.95
C LEU A 60 -19.80 7.93 4.21
N PRO A 61 -21.01 7.45 4.57
CA PRO A 61 -22.24 7.81 3.88
C PRO A 61 -22.54 9.32 3.99
N VAL A 62 -22.14 9.97 5.08
CA VAL A 62 -22.34 11.40 5.34
C VAL A 62 -21.46 12.30 4.47
N LEU A 63 -20.32 11.78 3.97
CA LEU A 63 -19.37 12.52 3.13
C LEU A 63 -19.57 12.23 1.63
N GLY A 64 -20.84 12.18 1.19
CA GLY A 64 -21.18 11.96 -0.22
C GLY A 64 -21.21 10.49 -0.66
N GLY A 65 -21.44 9.54 0.26
CA GLY A 65 -21.63 8.12 -0.12
C GLY A 65 -20.35 7.37 -0.45
N ILE A 66 -19.22 7.70 0.19
CA ILE A 66 -17.94 7.03 -0.06
C ILE A 66 -18.01 5.58 0.45
N ASN A 67 -17.72 4.65 -0.47
CA ASN A 67 -17.64 3.23 -0.18
C ASN A 67 -16.19 2.82 0.08
N PHE A 68 -16.01 1.91 1.04
CA PHE A 68 -14.79 1.12 1.13
C PHE A 68 -14.88 0.00 0.08
N SER A 69 -14.36 0.25 -1.12
CA SER A 69 -14.39 -0.69 -2.23
C SER A 69 -12.99 -1.26 -2.51
N LEU A 70 -12.92 -2.59 -2.60
CA LEU A 70 -11.77 -3.35 -3.04
C LEU A 70 -12.16 -4.20 -4.26
N ARG A 71 -11.27 -4.26 -5.24
CA ARG A 71 -11.47 -5.04 -6.46
C ARG A 71 -10.20 -5.79 -6.82
N SER A 72 -10.34 -7.08 -7.10
CA SER A 72 -9.29 -7.88 -7.70
C SER A 72 -9.66 -8.24 -9.12
N TYR A 73 -8.81 -7.85 -10.04
CA TYR A 73 -8.83 -8.20 -11.46
C TYR A 73 -7.42 -8.65 -11.84
N HIS A 74 -7.26 -9.32 -12.98
CA HIS A 74 -6.04 -10.01 -13.39
C HIS A 74 -4.72 -9.25 -13.10
N PHE A 75 -4.66 -7.96 -13.44
CA PHE A 75 -3.47 -7.15 -13.20
C PHE A 75 -3.22 -6.84 -11.72
N SER A 76 -4.26 -6.46 -10.97
CA SER A 76 -4.15 -6.23 -9.51
C SER A 76 -3.75 -7.52 -8.78
N SER A 77 -4.38 -8.66 -9.09
CA SER A 77 -4.01 -9.96 -8.51
C SER A 77 -2.59 -10.40 -8.89
N PHE A 78 -2.14 -10.08 -10.10
CA PHE A 78 -0.77 -10.36 -10.54
C PHE A 78 0.25 -9.59 -9.69
N ILE A 79 0.06 -8.29 -9.50
CA ILE A 79 0.92 -7.47 -8.64
C ILE A 79 0.88 -8.00 -7.18
N LEU A 80 -0.30 -8.40 -6.70
CA LEU A 80 -0.46 -8.94 -5.34
C LEU A 80 0.39 -10.20 -5.11
N ILE A 81 0.49 -11.11 -6.08
CA ILE A 81 1.37 -12.29 -6.00
C ILE A 81 2.83 -11.86 -5.83
N PHE A 82 3.33 -10.93 -6.65
CA PHE A 82 4.72 -10.49 -6.58
C PHE A 82 5.01 -9.76 -5.26
N LEU A 83 4.10 -8.90 -4.81
CA LEU A 83 4.22 -8.26 -3.51
C LEU A 83 4.37 -9.30 -2.39
N ALA A 84 3.49 -10.31 -2.37
CA ALA A 84 3.51 -11.33 -1.34
C ALA A 84 4.76 -12.23 -1.44
N LEU A 85 5.19 -12.58 -2.66
CA LEU A 85 6.43 -13.32 -2.92
C LEU A 85 7.65 -12.57 -2.38
N PHE A 86 7.80 -11.30 -2.75
CA PHE A 86 8.90 -10.49 -2.23
C PHE A 86 8.81 -10.32 -0.72
N GLY A 87 7.61 -10.18 -0.14
CA GLY A 87 7.45 -10.15 1.31
C GLY A 87 7.91 -11.44 2.00
N VAL A 88 7.69 -12.63 1.41
CA VAL A 88 8.24 -13.91 1.88
C VAL A 88 9.76 -13.89 1.81
N LEU A 89 10.34 -13.51 0.66
CA LEU A 89 11.78 -13.47 0.45
C LEU A 89 12.47 -12.48 1.40
N ILE A 90 11.89 -11.29 1.56
CA ILE A 90 12.37 -10.27 2.49
C ILE A 90 12.32 -10.81 3.91
N SER A 91 11.19 -11.39 4.34
CA SER A 91 11.06 -11.96 5.70
C SER A 91 12.08 -13.07 5.96
N LEU A 92 12.37 -13.92 4.97
CA LEU A 92 13.41 -14.95 5.07
C LEU A 92 14.80 -14.35 5.19
N TYR A 93 15.10 -13.34 4.37
CA TYR A 93 16.36 -12.62 4.41
C TYR A 93 16.55 -11.89 5.76
N SER A 94 15.48 -11.32 6.32
CA SER A 94 15.48 -10.59 7.59
C SER A 94 15.96 -11.42 8.77
N VAL A 95 15.71 -12.74 8.78
CA VAL A 95 16.14 -13.64 9.87
C VAL A 95 17.66 -13.56 10.08
N LYS A 96 18.42 -13.61 8.98
CA LYS A 96 19.88 -13.50 9.02
C LYS A 96 20.31 -12.04 9.16
N PHE A 97 19.70 -11.13 8.39
CA PHE A 97 20.09 -9.72 8.34
C PHE A 97 19.91 -8.98 9.68
N MET A 98 18.87 -9.33 10.44
CA MET A 98 18.56 -8.72 11.74
C MET A 98 19.20 -9.48 12.92
N ARG A 99 20.17 -10.37 12.67
CA ARG A 99 20.94 -11.02 13.74
C ARG A 99 21.91 -10.02 14.36
N GLY A 100 21.80 -9.85 15.68
CA GLY A 100 22.62 -8.90 16.44
C GLY A 100 22.22 -7.42 16.29
N LYS A 101 21.12 -7.12 15.58
CA LYS A 101 20.61 -5.75 15.45
C LYS A 101 19.57 -5.43 16.52
N GLU A 102 19.56 -4.17 16.93
CA GLU A 102 18.56 -3.62 17.83
C GLU A 102 17.23 -3.34 17.10
N ARG A 103 16.17 -2.97 17.84
CA ARG A 103 14.86 -2.55 17.30
C ARG A 103 14.16 -3.58 16.40
N LEU A 104 14.36 -4.86 16.72
CA LEU A 104 13.71 -5.99 16.04
C LEU A 104 12.18 -5.93 16.07
N LYS A 105 11.58 -5.42 17.16
CA LYS A 105 10.11 -5.33 17.29
C LYS A 105 9.53 -4.33 16.28
N GLU A 106 10.16 -3.17 16.14
CA GLU A 106 9.74 -2.13 15.22
C GLU A 106 9.95 -2.58 13.78
N TYR A 107 11.10 -3.19 13.49
CA TYR A 107 11.41 -3.68 12.15
C TYR A 107 10.35 -4.65 11.60
N TYR A 108 10.04 -5.73 12.33
CA TYR A 108 9.08 -6.73 11.86
C TYR A 108 7.64 -6.18 11.82
N ALA A 109 7.26 -5.31 12.77
CA ALA A 109 5.96 -4.65 12.74
C ALA A 109 5.82 -3.75 11.51
N TYR A 110 6.80 -2.87 11.26
CA TYR A 110 6.76 -1.95 10.13
C TYR A 110 6.86 -2.67 8.79
N LEU A 111 7.65 -3.74 8.70
CA LEU A 111 7.72 -4.59 7.50
C LEU A 111 6.33 -5.15 7.16
N LEU A 112 5.68 -5.81 8.14
CA LEU A 112 4.37 -6.42 7.93
C LEU A 112 3.28 -5.38 7.66
N TRP A 113 3.29 -4.25 8.37
CA TRP A 113 2.36 -3.16 8.09
C TRP A 113 2.57 -2.53 6.71
N THR A 114 3.81 -2.47 6.22
CA THR A 114 4.10 -2.00 4.85
C THR A 114 3.50 -2.95 3.83
N ILE A 115 3.58 -4.25 4.05
CA ILE A 115 2.91 -5.24 3.19
C ILE A 115 1.40 -5.08 3.26
N ALA A 116 0.81 -4.95 4.45
CA ALA A 116 -0.62 -4.76 4.63
C ALA A 116 -1.14 -3.53 3.87
N ALA A 117 -0.45 -2.40 4.00
CA ALA A 117 -0.81 -1.17 3.30
C ALA A 117 -0.60 -1.31 1.78
N SER A 118 0.44 -2.02 1.34
CA SER A 118 0.67 -2.29 -0.09
C SER A 118 -0.44 -3.15 -0.70
N CYS A 119 -0.87 -4.21 0.00
CA CYS A 119 -2.02 -5.03 -0.41
C CYS A 119 -3.29 -4.18 -0.54
N GLY A 120 -3.54 -3.29 0.43
CA GLY A 120 -4.69 -2.39 0.41
C GLY A 120 -4.66 -1.43 -0.77
N ALA A 121 -3.51 -0.83 -1.07
CA ALA A 121 -3.35 0.07 -2.21
C ALA A 121 -3.55 -0.64 -3.56
N ILE A 122 -3.04 -1.87 -3.70
CA ILE A 122 -3.19 -2.68 -4.93
C ILE A 122 -4.66 -3.09 -5.17
N LEU A 123 -5.38 -3.39 -4.09
CA LEU A 123 -6.76 -3.86 -4.16
C LEU A 123 -7.79 -2.74 -4.15
N ALA A 124 -7.42 -1.50 -3.82
CA ALA A 124 -8.35 -0.38 -3.76
C ALA A 124 -9.05 -0.14 -5.10
N SER A 125 -10.39 -0.07 -5.10
CA SER A 125 -11.18 0.36 -6.26
C SER A 125 -11.75 1.77 -6.13
N ASN A 126 -11.61 2.41 -4.97
CA ASN A 126 -11.96 3.79 -4.73
C ASN A 126 -10.70 4.62 -4.45
N LEU A 127 -10.60 5.83 -5.04
CA LEU A 127 -9.42 6.69 -4.90
C LEU A 127 -9.17 7.13 -3.45
N ILE A 128 -10.19 7.29 -2.61
CA ILE A 128 -10.01 7.63 -1.19
C ILE A 128 -9.43 6.45 -0.42
N VAL A 129 -9.90 5.23 -0.70
CA VAL A 129 -9.34 4.00 -0.12
C VAL A 129 -7.88 3.82 -0.56
N PHE A 130 -7.60 4.07 -1.85
CA PHE A 130 -6.24 4.09 -2.37
C PHE A 130 -5.37 5.12 -1.64
N LEU A 131 -5.83 6.36 -1.50
CA LEU A 131 -5.12 7.44 -0.79
C LEU A 131 -4.83 7.09 0.67
N LEU A 132 -5.77 6.44 1.37
CA LEU A 132 -5.56 5.98 2.74
C LEU A 132 -4.38 5.03 2.83
N PHE A 133 -4.36 3.99 2.00
CA PHE A 133 -3.26 3.03 1.98
C PHE A 133 -1.96 3.63 1.45
N TRP A 134 -2.06 4.52 0.45
CA TRP A 134 -0.92 5.23 -0.12
C TRP A 134 -0.21 6.13 0.90
N GLY A 135 -0.98 6.89 1.68
CA GLY A 135 -0.46 7.72 2.77
C GLY A 135 0.14 6.88 3.90
N ALA A 136 -0.53 5.78 4.28
CA ALA A 136 0.01 4.83 5.26
C ALA A 136 1.37 4.27 4.82
N LEU A 137 1.53 3.93 3.54
CA LEU A 137 2.81 3.50 2.98
C LEU A 137 3.92 4.56 3.11
N GLY A 138 3.60 5.84 2.91
CA GLY A 138 4.56 6.94 3.10
C GLY A 138 5.05 7.04 4.55
N LEU A 139 4.12 6.93 5.51
CA LEU A 139 4.44 6.95 6.94
C LEU A 139 5.25 5.71 7.37
N LEU A 140 4.91 4.53 6.85
CA LEU A 140 5.61 3.28 7.17
C LEU A 140 7.02 3.24 6.56
N LEU A 141 7.19 3.82 5.37
CA LEU A 141 8.51 4.03 4.78
C LEU A 141 9.37 4.94 5.67
N TYR A 142 8.81 6.07 6.15
CA TYR A 142 9.50 6.92 7.12
C TYR A 142 9.88 6.12 8.39
N ALA A 143 8.93 5.35 8.94
CA ALA A 143 9.16 4.55 10.13
C ALA A 143 10.31 3.54 9.94
N LEU A 144 10.37 2.85 8.81
CA LEU A 144 11.46 1.94 8.45
C LEU A 144 12.80 2.66 8.27
N LEU A 145 12.84 3.76 7.51
CA LEU A 145 14.06 4.54 7.29
C LEU A 145 14.60 5.13 8.60
N SER A 146 13.71 5.51 9.52
CA SER A 146 14.07 6.07 10.84
C SER A 146 14.77 5.05 11.76
N LEU A 147 14.70 3.75 11.44
CA LEU A 147 15.47 2.72 12.15
C LEU A 147 16.97 2.86 11.88
N GLY A 148 17.35 3.34 10.69
CA GLY A 148 18.74 3.55 10.30
C GLY A 148 19.20 5.00 10.44
N SER A 149 18.45 5.95 9.87
CA SER A 149 18.80 7.38 9.92
C SER A 149 17.57 8.27 9.90
N TYR A 150 17.38 9.03 10.97
CA TYR A 150 16.31 10.02 11.09
C TYR A 150 16.39 11.12 10.02
N ARG A 151 17.62 11.54 9.66
CA ARG A 151 17.84 12.58 8.65
C ARG A 151 17.38 12.11 7.26
N VAL A 152 17.73 10.87 6.88
CA VAL A 152 17.31 10.28 5.60
C VAL A 152 15.80 10.07 5.57
N ALA A 153 15.23 9.53 6.66
CA ALA A 153 13.79 9.33 6.79
C ALA A 153 13.02 10.64 6.62
N THR A 154 13.43 11.69 7.32
CA THR A 154 12.79 13.00 7.29
C THR A 154 12.87 13.63 5.90
N LYS A 155 14.04 13.58 5.24
CA LYS A 155 14.19 14.04 3.85
C LYS A 155 13.23 13.31 2.92
N GLY A 156 13.15 11.98 3.02
CA GLY A 156 12.24 11.18 2.20
C GLY A 156 10.77 11.50 2.45
N LEU A 157 10.38 11.66 3.71
CA LEU A 157 9.00 12.04 4.06
C LEU A 157 8.62 13.41 3.47
N PHE A 158 9.52 14.39 3.46
CA PHE A 158 9.22 15.70 2.86
C PHE A 158 9.08 15.61 1.34
N ILE A 159 9.98 14.91 0.65
CA ILE A 159 9.92 14.78 -0.82
C ILE A 159 8.66 14.01 -1.24
N ILE A 160 8.41 12.85 -0.62
CA ILE A 160 7.25 12.01 -0.93
C ILE A 160 5.97 12.70 -0.49
N GLY A 161 5.92 13.27 0.72
CA GLY A 161 4.74 13.95 1.23
C GLY A 161 4.33 15.16 0.38
N ALA A 162 5.30 15.95 -0.11
CA ALA A 162 5.02 17.05 -1.03
C ALA A 162 4.47 16.53 -2.38
N SER A 163 4.98 15.41 -2.89
CA SER A 163 4.44 14.80 -4.10
C SER A 163 3.06 14.16 -3.91
N ASP A 164 2.80 13.60 -2.72
CA ASP A 164 1.50 13.03 -2.36
C ASP A 164 0.44 14.13 -2.25
N PHE A 165 0.81 15.35 -1.85
CA PHE A 165 -0.09 16.51 -1.94
C PHE A 165 -0.51 16.81 -3.38
N ALA A 166 0.42 16.77 -4.33
CA ALA A 166 0.07 16.92 -5.75
C ALA A 166 -0.91 15.81 -6.20
N LEU A 167 -0.65 14.56 -5.80
CA LEU A 167 -1.53 13.44 -6.10
C LEU A 167 -2.94 13.62 -5.51
N ILE A 168 -3.06 14.12 -4.27
CA ILE A 168 -4.36 14.45 -3.65
C ILE A 168 -5.10 15.52 -4.46
N LEU A 169 -4.42 16.58 -4.91
CA LEU A 169 -5.02 17.60 -5.78
C LEU A 169 -5.50 17.00 -7.11
N GLY A 170 -4.72 16.08 -7.70
CA GLY A 170 -5.12 15.35 -8.90
C GLY A 170 -6.42 14.55 -8.69
N VAL A 171 -6.54 13.84 -7.56
CA VAL A 171 -7.77 13.11 -7.20
C VAL A 171 -8.96 14.06 -7.04
N LEU A 172 -8.77 15.23 -6.43
CA LEU A 172 -9.84 16.23 -6.27
C LEU A 172 -10.35 16.75 -7.63
N PHE A 173 -9.46 16.99 -8.60
CA PHE A 173 -9.86 17.38 -9.94
C PHE A 173 -10.58 16.26 -10.69
N LEU A 174 -10.16 15.00 -10.53
CA LEU A 174 -10.87 13.86 -11.10
C LEU A 174 -12.27 13.70 -10.50
N TYR A 175 -12.41 13.91 -9.20
CA TYR A 175 -13.73 13.92 -8.57
C TYR A 175 -14.61 15.04 -9.12
N HIS A 176 -14.07 16.24 -9.29
CA HIS A 176 -14.80 17.36 -9.88
C HIS A 176 -15.27 17.07 -11.32
N LEU A 177 -14.44 16.37 -12.11
CA LEU A 177 -14.75 16.02 -13.50
C LEU A 177 -15.73 14.85 -13.65
N SER A 178 -15.61 13.82 -12.81
CA SER A 178 -16.41 12.59 -12.93
C SER A 178 -17.62 12.52 -12.01
N GLY A 179 -17.63 13.28 -10.91
CA GLY A 179 -18.63 13.16 -9.85
C GLY A 179 -18.51 11.90 -9.00
N THR A 180 -17.48 11.08 -9.19
CA THR A 180 -17.28 9.77 -8.56
C THR A 180 -15.82 9.60 -8.11
N LEU A 181 -15.59 8.66 -7.19
CA LEU A 181 -14.26 8.28 -6.72
C LEU A 181 -13.92 6.83 -7.08
N GLU A 182 -14.81 6.14 -7.79
CA GLU A 182 -14.57 4.77 -8.23
C GLU A 182 -13.62 4.75 -9.44
N ILE A 183 -12.49 4.06 -9.28
CA ILE A 183 -11.37 4.06 -10.24
C ILE A 183 -11.80 3.54 -11.62
N LYS A 184 -12.75 2.59 -11.66
CA LYS A 184 -13.26 2.03 -12.91
C LYS A 184 -13.94 3.08 -13.79
N GLU A 185 -14.72 3.98 -13.19
CA GLU A 185 -15.45 5.04 -13.89
C GLU A 185 -14.50 6.16 -14.31
N ILE A 186 -13.56 6.52 -13.44
CA ILE A 186 -12.53 7.52 -13.71
C ILE A 186 -11.61 7.10 -14.87
N GLY A 187 -11.28 5.81 -14.97
CA GLY A 187 -10.46 5.29 -16.06
C GLY A 187 -11.06 5.45 -17.46
N ALA A 188 -12.36 5.75 -17.57
CA ALA A 188 -13.04 6.02 -18.84
C ALA A 188 -13.05 7.50 -19.22
N LEU A 189 -12.57 8.41 -18.34
CA LEU A 189 -12.55 9.84 -18.64
C LEU A 189 -11.59 10.16 -19.80
N PRO A 190 -12.00 10.96 -20.79
CA PRO A 190 -11.13 11.40 -21.86
C PRO A 190 -10.13 12.46 -21.36
N LEU A 191 -8.89 12.40 -21.86
CA LEU A 191 -7.85 13.41 -21.63
C LEU A 191 -7.91 14.54 -22.66
N ASN A 192 -9.06 15.20 -22.77
CA ASN A 192 -9.32 16.22 -23.80
C ASN A 192 -9.38 17.67 -23.26
N SER A 193 -9.50 17.84 -21.94
CA SER A 193 -9.58 19.15 -21.30
C SER A 193 -8.29 19.48 -20.56
N ALA A 194 -7.95 20.77 -20.45
CA ALA A 194 -6.78 21.22 -19.68
C ALA A 194 -6.82 20.72 -18.23
N LEU A 195 -8.01 20.67 -17.61
CA LEU A 195 -8.18 20.17 -16.25
C LEU A 195 -7.93 18.65 -16.14
N SER A 196 -8.39 17.86 -17.11
CA SER A 196 -8.12 16.41 -17.14
C SER A 196 -6.63 16.09 -17.31
N ILE A 197 -5.94 16.86 -18.15
CA ILE A 197 -4.48 16.74 -18.36
C ILE A 197 -3.73 17.15 -17.09
N LEU A 198 -4.12 18.25 -16.46
CA LEU A 198 -3.52 18.69 -15.20
C LEU A 198 -3.71 17.65 -14.09
N ALA A 199 -4.91 17.08 -13.96
CA ALA A 199 -5.18 16.02 -13.00
C ALA A 199 -4.28 14.79 -13.23
N PHE A 200 -4.11 14.37 -14.49
CA PHE A 200 -3.18 13.29 -14.84
C PHE A 200 -1.73 13.62 -14.46
N ILE A 201 -1.23 14.82 -14.78
CA ILE A 201 0.13 15.26 -14.43
C ILE A 201 0.33 15.24 -12.91
N LEU A 202 -0.65 15.73 -12.15
CA LEU A 202 -0.61 15.74 -10.69
C LEU A 202 -0.55 14.34 -10.08
N LEU A 203 -1.36 13.39 -10.59
CA LEU A 203 -1.24 11.98 -10.21
C LEU A 203 0.13 11.40 -10.59
N ALA A 204 0.62 11.70 -11.79
CA ALA A 204 1.91 11.22 -12.27
C ALA A 204 3.07 11.72 -11.40
N ILE A 205 3.03 12.96 -10.91
CA ILE A 205 4.04 13.50 -9.99
C ILE A 205 4.13 12.64 -8.72
N GLY A 206 3.00 12.32 -8.08
CA GLY A 206 3.00 11.46 -6.89
C GLY A 206 3.50 10.04 -7.18
N ALA A 207 3.09 9.46 -8.30
CA ALA A 207 3.54 8.12 -8.72
C ALA A 207 5.06 8.09 -9.00
N LEU A 208 5.56 9.05 -9.77
CA LEU A 208 6.97 9.16 -10.13
C LEU A 208 7.86 9.41 -8.91
N ALA A 209 7.41 10.26 -7.99
CA ALA A 209 8.14 10.52 -6.76
C ALA A 209 8.24 9.28 -5.87
N LYS A 210 7.15 8.51 -5.72
CA LYS A 210 7.18 7.22 -5.00
C LYS A 210 8.03 6.16 -5.69
N ALA A 211 8.12 6.18 -7.02
CA ALA A 211 8.99 5.31 -7.78
C ALA A 211 10.48 5.70 -7.69
N GLY A 212 10.80 6.86 -7.10
CA GLY A 212 12.18 7.37 -7.05
C GLY A 212 12.68 7.87 -8.40
N ALA A 213 11.78 8.32 -9.30
CA ALA A 213 12.16 8.85 -10.60
C ALA A 213 12.75 10.27 -10.51
N MET A 214 13.54 10.67 -11.51
CA MET A 214 14.02 12.05 -11.64
C MET A 214 12.82 13.02 -11.82
N PRO A 215 12.77 14.20 -11.16
CA PRO A 215 13.80 14.81 -10.30
C PRO A 215 13.72 14.40 -8.82
N PHE A 216 12.71 13.64 -8.40
CA PHE A 216 12.44 13.31 -7.00
C PHE A 216 13.34 12.20 -6.41
N HIS A 217 14.16 11.54 -7.23
CA HIS A 217 15.02 10.41 -6.87
C HIS A 217 15.88 10.58 -5.60
N THR A 218 16.26 11.80 -5.20
CA THR A 218 17.27 12.03 -4.14
C THR A 218 16.89 11.55 -2.74
N TRP A 219 15.66 11.07 -2.51
CA TRP A 219 15.30 10.38 -1.26
C TRP A 219 15.76 8.92 -1.24
N ILE A 220 15.95 8.30 -2.42
CA ILE A 220 16.62 7.02 -2.61
C ILE A 220 18.10 7.33 -2.91
N PRO A 221 19.06 6.85 -2.09
CA PRO A 221 20.48 7.09 -2.31
C PRO A 221 21.00 6.44 -3.60
#